data_AF-A0A963PWE3-F1
#
_entry.id   AF-A0A963PWE3-F1
#
_cell.length_a   1.000
_cell.length_b   1.000
_cell.length_c   1.000
_cell.angle_alpha   90.00
_cell.angle_beta   90.00
_cell.angle_gamma   90.00
#
_symmetry.space_group_name_H-M   'P 1'
#
loop_
_entity.id
_entity.type
_entity.pdbx_description
1 polymer ?
#
loop_
_entity_poly.entity_id
_entity_poly.type
_entity_poly.pdbx_seq_one_letter_code
_entity_poly.pdbx_strand_id
1 'polypeptide(L)'
;QAREVAAAVRAALSGEAVAVFALEYPCHAPDEQRWFEVSVTRFDDGDQAFAVLSHRNVTERKRADAKVASLNATLEARVHERTHALEAANAALRSSEERFRSVFENTSVGAIVVERDGRIVQVNREFAAITGREVGTLMDSRYSDIVHPDDLAQLLALRQQLLDGQIPGYVQEARIVRPGGAIAWVHISVGAVRNSAGRVAQTVALVHDVSGHKRAVYERDQFFELSADMFVIVDLGGVIHRTNASFERILGFGADELNRMHYLDLVHADDRDPMRLELARLSAGLPADLVDVRMRDKAGRYHDVRWSAAVWNERGLVLAVGRDITTRREAERALRAREAMLARAEQMALMGSFHVDPGQGAVQCSPGLLQLAGLAPQDAPDQLDAVIRLFEPQDQPALRAAIAGAES
;
A
#
# COMPACT_ATOMS: atom_id res chain seq x y z
N GLN A 1 66.35 -60.28 14.48
CA GLN A 1 67.56 -59.74 13.82
C GLN A 1 68.75 -60.70 13.87
N ALA A 2 69.56 -60.80 14.93
CA ALA A 2 70.77 -61.65 14.91
C ALA A 2 70.49 -63.15 14.64
N ARG A 3 69.39 -63.69 15.19
CA ARG A 3 68.95 -65.07 14.92
C ARG A 3 68.52 -65.29 13.46
N GLU A 4 67.92 -64.29 12.83
CA GLU A 4 67.48 -64.37 11.43
C GLU A 4 68.67 -64.31 10.47
N VAL A 5 69.64 -63.41 10.72
CA VAL A 5 70.89 -63.36 9.95
C VAL A 5 71.64 -64.69 10.08
N ALA A 6 71.75 -65.25 11.29
CA ALA A 6 72.37 -66.55 11.51
C ALA A 6 71.62 -67.70 10.81
N ALA A 7 70.29 -67.64 10.75
CA ALA A 7 69.49 -68.61 10.01
C ALA A 7 69.72 -68.48 8.49
N ALA A 8 69.76 -67.26 7.96
CA ALA A 8 70.05 -66.98 6.56
C ALA A 8 71.46 -67.43 6.14
N VAL A 9 72.48 -67.23 7.00
CA VAL A 9 73.84 -67.73 6.77
C VAL A 9 73.86 -69.26 6.74
N ARG A 10 73.16 -69.93 7.67
CA ARG A 10 73.07 -71.40 7.66
C ARG A 10 72.38 -71.93 6.40
N ALA A 11 71.28 -71.31 5.99
CA ALA A 11 70.55 -71.69 4.78
C ALA A 11 71.39 -71.45 3.50
N ALA A 12 72.12 -70.34 3.43
CA ALA A 12 73.04 -70.06 2.31
C ALA A 12 74.17 -71.10 2.21
N LEU A 13 74.68 -71.60 3.33
CA LEU A 13 75.73 -72.63 3.36
C LEU A 13 75.19 -74.04 3.05
N SER A 14 73.97 -74.37 3.49
CA SER A 14 73.36 -75.69 3.27
C SER A 14 72.84 -75.93 1.85
N GLY A 15 72.84 -74.90 0.98
CA GLY A 15 72.39 -75.02 -0.41
C GLY A 15 70.86 -74.98 -0.58
N GLU A 16 70.12 -74.58 0.45
CA GLU A 16 68.71 -74.21 0.29
C GLU A 16 68.64 -72.92 -0.55
N ALA A 17 67.75 -72.89 -1.55
CA ALA A 17 67.58 -71.74 -2.43
C ALA A 17 67.05 -70.54 -1.63
N VAL A 18 67.95 -69.71 -1.10
CA VAL A 18 67.59 -68.43 -0.50
C VAL A 18 67.65 -67.37 -1.61
N ALA A 19 66.49 -66.96 -2.10
CA ALA A 19 66.37 -65.71 -2.84
C ALA A 19 66.86 -64.59 -1.91
N VAL A 20 68.02 -64.00 -2.22
CA VAL A 20 68.70 -62.86 -1.56
C VAL A 20 68.07 -62.44 -0.23
N PHE A 21 68.62 -62.90 0.89
CA PHE A 21 68.18 -62.44 2.20
C PHE A 21 68.71 -61.03 2.45
N ALA A 22 67.83 -60.07 2.73
CA ALA A 22 68.18 -58.71 3.14
C ALA A 22 67.40 -58.32 4.40
N LEU A 23 68.08 -57.71 5.37
CA LEU A 23 67.49 -57.25 6.62
C LEU A 23 68.08 -55.90 7.02
N GLU A 24 67.22 -54.91 7.27
CA GLU A 24 67.63 -53.64 7.85
C GLU A 24 67.68 -53.72 9.38
N TYR A 25 68.76 -53.25 9.98
CA TYR A 25 68.94 -53.22 11.43
C TYR A 25 69.62 -51.92 11.89
N PRO A 26 69.26 -51.42 13.08
CA PRO A 26 69.95 -50.28 13.68
C PRO A 26 71.28 -50.71 14.28
N CYS A 27 72.32 -49.93 14.06
CA CYS A 27 73.62 -50.06 14.70
C CYS A 27 73.86 -48.80 15.54
N HIS A 28 74.17 -48.97 16.82
CA HIS A 28 74.56 -47.87 17.70
C HIS A 28 76.06 -47.64 17.54
N ALA A 29 76.43 -46.54 16.90
CA ALA A 29 77.71 -45.90 17.16
C ALA A 29 77.57 -45.03 18.43
N PRO A 30 78.66 -44.71 19.16
CA PRO A 30 78.61 -43.97 20.43
C PRO A 30 77.85 -42.64 20.35
N ASP A 31 77.86 -42.00 19.17
CA ASP A 31 77.39 -40.63 18.99
C ASP A 31 76.17 -40.51 18.06
N GLU A 32 75.78 -41.59 17.36
CA GLU A 32 74.74 -41.52 16.33
C GLU A 32 74.11 -42.90 16.04
N GLN A 33 72.78 -42.92 15.91
CA GLN A 33 72.07 -44.11 15.42
C GLN A 33 72.19 -44.21 13.91
N ARG A 34 72.77 -45.31 13.43
CA ARG A 34 72.92 -45.63 12.00
C ARG A 34 72.08 -46.83 11.63
N TRP A 35 71.67 -46.91 10.38
CA TRP A 35 70.93 -48.04 9.83
C TRP A 35 71.76 -48.73 8.77
N PHE A 36 71.85 -50.05 8.87
CA PHE A 36 72.52 -50.89 7.90
C PHE A 36 71.56 -51.93 7.36
N GLU A 37 71.67 -52.19 6.06
CA GLU A 37 71.07 -53.34 5.42
C GLU A 37 72.16 -54.42 5.34
N VAL A 38 71.93 -55.55 6.01
CA VAL A 38 72.76 -56.75 5.81
C VAL A 38 72.12 -57.60 4.74
N SER A 39 72.89 -58.00 3.75
CA SER A 39 72.49 -58.99 2.75
C SER A 39 73.39 -60.21 2.84
N VAL A 40 72.77 -61.40 2.81
CA VAL A 40 73.47 -62.68 2.81
C VAL A 40 73.30 -63.32 1.44
N THR A 41 74.42 -63.54 0.75
CA THR A 41 74.46 -64.19 -0.57
C THR A 41 75.41 -65.38 -0.53
N ARG A 42 75.01 -66.49 -1.16
CA ARG A 42 75.90 -67.64 -1.36
C ARG A 42 76.90 -67.35 -2.48
N PHE A 43 78.15 -67.75 -2.27
CA PHE A 43 79.21 -67.73 -3.26
C PHE A 43 79.91 -69.09 -3.29
N ASP A 44 79.98 -69.73 -4.46
CA ASP A 44 80.63 -71.03 -4.65
C ASP A 44 81.91 -70.84 -5.46
N ASP A 45 83.06 -71.31 -4.94
CA ASP A 45 84.37 -71.21 -5.59
C ASP A 45 84.86 -72.55 -6.18
N GLY A 46 83.91 -73.40 -6.60
CA GLY A 46 84.18 -74.70 -7.23
C GLY A 46 84.41 -75.87 -6.24
N ASP A 47 85.08 -75.65 -5.11
CA ASP A 47 85.37 -76.69 -4.10
C ASP A 47 84.67 -76.46 -2.75
N GLN A 48 84.28 -75.22 -2.42
CA GLN A 48 83.63 -74.86 -1.16
C GLN A 48 82.58 -73.76 -1.34
N ALA A 49 81.59 -73.78 -0.45
CA ALA A 49 80.51 -72.81 -0.37
C ALA A 49 80.77 -71.78 0.72
N PHE A 50 80.68 -70.50 0.37
CA PHE A 50 80.83 -69.38 1.29
C PHE A 50 79.52 -68.60 1.41
N ALA A 51 79.26 -68.07 2.60
CA ALA A 51 78.23 -67.06 2.81
C ALA A 51 78.91 -65.69 2.87
N VAL A 52 78.60 -64.82 1.90
CA VAL A 52 79.09 -63.45 1.87
C VAL A 52 78.06 -62.56 2.57
N LEU A 53 78.50 -61.88 3.62
CA LEU A 53 77.73 -60.85 4.30
C LEU A 53 78.18 -59.49 3.78
N SER A 54 77.27 -58.74 3.16
CA SER A 54 77.51 -57.35 2.78
C SER A 54 76.67 -56.42 3.64
N HIS A 55 77.28 -55.32 4.08
CA HIS A 55 76.63 -54.30 4.89
C HIS A 55 76.59 -53.00 4.11
N ARG A 56 75.39 -52.49 3.80
CA ARG A 56 75.19 -51.19 3.17
C ARG A 56 74.64 -50.20 4.18
N ASN A 57 75.29 -49.04 4.32
CA ASN A 57 74.75 -47.95 5.13
C ASN A 57 73.52 -47.35 4.41
N VAL A 58 72.36 -47.42 5.07
CA VAL A 58 71.08 -46.92 4.54
C VAL A 58 70.51 -45.78 5.42
N THR A 59 71.35 -45.17 6.25
CA THR A 59 70.95 -44.13 7.22
C THR A 59 70.32 -42.92 6.54
N GLU A 60 70.91 -42.44 5.44
CA GLU A 60 70.36 -41.30 4.69
C GLU A 60 68.99 -41.61 4.08
N ARG A 61 68.81 -42.80 3.50
CA ARG A 61 67.51 -43.27 2.99
C ARG A 61 66.48 -43.32 4.10
N LYS A 62 66.78 -43.93 5.25
CA LYS A 62 65.85 -43.98 6.40
C LYS A 62 65.49 -42.61 6.95
N ARG A 63 66.45 -41.66 6.96
CA ARG A 63 66.20 -40.26 7.35
C ARG A 63 65.30 -39.55 6.35
N ALA A 64 65.53 -39.76 5.05
CA ALA A 64 64.68 -39.21 4.00
C ALA A 64 63.26 -39.76 4.07
N ASP A 65 63.09 -41.08 4.23
CA ASP A 65 61.79 -41.73 4.37
C ASP A 65 61.03 -41.23 5.60
N ALA A 66 61.72 -41.11 6.74
CA ALA A 66 61.14 -40.54 7.96
C ALA A 66 60.75 -39.06 7.79
N LYS A 67 61.57 -38.29 7.07
CA LYS A 67 61.26 -36.88 6.77
C LYS A 67 60.05 -36.76 5.84
N VAL A 68 59.94 -37.60 4.82
CA VAL A 68 58.79 -37.66 3.90
C VAL A 68 57.53 -38.05 4.67
N ALA A 69 57.59 -39.08 5.52
CA ALA A 69 56.45 -39.48 6.35
C ALA A 69 55.97 -38.34 7.26
N SER A 70 56.90 -37.62 7.90
CA SER A 70 56.59 -36.45 8.73
C SER A 70 55.98 -35.29 7.93
N LEU A 71 56.51 -35.01 6.74
CA LEU A 71 55.97 -33.97 5.85
C LEU A 71 54.58 -34.34 5.34
N ASN A 72 54.35 -35.58 4.95
CA ASN A 72 53.05 -36.07 4.50
C ASN A 72 52.00 -35.95 5.61
N ALA A 73 52.32 -36.41 6.83
CA ALA A 73 51.41 -36.26 7.97
C ALA A 73 51.07 -34.78 8.27
N THR A 74 52.06 -33.88 8.15
CA THR A 74 51.85 -32.44 8.33
C THR A 74 50.98 -31.85 7.21
N LEU A 75 51.20 -32.29 5.97
CA LEU A 75 50.43 -31.85 4.81
C LEU A 75 48.97 -32.32 4.92
N GLU A 76 48.74 -33.58 5.27
CA GLU A 76 47.40 -34.15 5.49
C GLU A 76 46.65 -33.38 6.57
N ALA A 77 47.30 -33.09 7.70
CA ALA A 77 46.71 -32.25 8.76
C ALA A 77 46.32 -30.86 8.25
N ARG A 78 47.20 -30.19 7.48
CA ARG A 78 46.92 -28.87 6.90
C ARG A 78 45.81 -28.89 5.85
N VAL A 79 45.74 -29.93 5.03
CA VAL A 79 44.68 -30.11 4.03
C VAL A 79 43.34 -30.27 4.74
N HIS A 80 43.29 -31.11 5.77
CA HIS A 80 42.09 -31.33 6.56
C HIS A 80 41.62 -30.04 7.25
N GLU A 81 42.54 -29.31 7.88
CA GLU A 81 42.25 -28.00 8.51
C GLU A 81 41.72 -26.98 7.49
N ARG A 82 42.37 -26.82 6.33
CA ARG A 82 41.90 -25.91 5.27
C ARG A 82 40.55 -26.31 4.70
N THR A 83 40.30 -27.61 4.55
CA THR A 83 39.03 -28.11 4.02
C THR A 83 37.90 -27.76 4.98
N HIS A 84 38.08 -28.03 6.28
CA HIS A 84 37.10 -27.64 7.29
C HIS A 84 36.89 -26.13 7.38
N ALA A 85 37.96 -25.33 7.30
CA ALA A 85 37.84 -23.88 7.30
C ALA A 85 37.07 -23.36 6.07
N LEU A 86 37.30 -23.96 4.89
CA LEU A 86 36.60 -23.61 3.65
C LEU A 86 35.14 -24.02 3.69
N GLU A 87 34.82 -25.20 4.24
CA GLU A 87 33.44 -25.65 4.45
C GLU A 87 32.68 -24.73 5.40
N ALA A 88 33.29 -24.35 6.52
CA ALA A 88 32.70 -23.42 7.48
C ALA A 88 32.47 -22.03 6.86
N ALA A 89 33.45 -21.51 6.11
CA ALA A 89 33.32 -20.22 5.42
C ALA A 89 32.22 -20.25 4.34
N ASN A 90 32.15 -21.33 3.54
CA ASN A 90 31.11 -21.51 2.53
C ASN A 90 29.72 -21.66 3.15
N ALA A 91 29.60 -22.39 4.27
CA ALA A 91 28.33 -22.51 5.00
C ALA A 91 27.88 -21.16 5.58
N ALA A 92 28.80 -20.39 6.17
CA ALA A 92 28.51 -19.06 6.68
C ALA A 92 28.09 -18.10 5.54
N LEU A 93 28.78 -18.14 4.40
CA LEU A 93 28.43 -17.35 3.21
C LEU A 93 27.03 -17.71 2.70
N ARG A 94 26.73 -19.00 2.52
CA ARG A 94 25.40 -19.46 2.08
C ARG A 94 24.31 -19.02 3.04
N SER A 95 24.51 -19.17 4.35
CA SER A 95 23.53 -18.73 5.34
C SER A 95 23.29 -17.21 5.30
N SER A 96 24.35 -16.43 5.08
CA SER A 96 24.24 -14.97 4.92
C SER A 96 23.50 -14.61 3.63
N GLU A 97 23.80 -15.27 2.51
CA GLU A 97 23.14 -15.05 1.22
C GLU A 97 21.65 -15.42 1.27
N GLU A 98 21.30 -16.55 1.88
CA GLU A 98 19.91 -16.98 2.07
C GLU A 98 19.12 -16.00 2.94
N ARG A 99 19.74 -15.52 4.03
CA ARG A 99 19.12 -14.52 4.89
C ARG A 99 18.90 -13.20 4.16
N PHE A 100 19.90 -12.74 3.42
CA PHE A 100 19.77 -11.55 2.59
C PHE A 100 18.68 -11.71 1.54
N ARG A 101 18.67 -12.83 0.80
CA ARG A 101 17.65 -13.13 -0.21
C ARG A 101 16.25 -13.18 0.39
N SER A 102 16.08 -13.79 1.56
CA SER A 102 14.79 -13.85 2.24
C SER A 102 14.29 -12.46 2.64
N VAL A 103 15.14 -11.61 3.22
CA VAL A 103 14.77 -10.23 3.57
C VAL A 103 14.47 -9.42 2.31
N PHE A 104 15.30 -9.54 1.28
CA PHE A 104 15.14 -8.82 0.04
C PHE A 104 13.84 -9.21 -0.69
N GLU A 105 13.50 -10.51 -0.76
CA GLU A 105 12.31 -11.01 -1.47
C GLU A 105 11.00 -10.91 -0.68
N ASN A 106 11.03 -11.04 0.65
CA ASN A 106 9.82 -11.09 1.48
C ASN A 106 9.46 -9.75 2.13
N THR A 107 10.09 -8.64 1.71
CA THR A 107 9.71 -7.30 2.17
C THR A 107 8.50 -6.78 1.43
N SER A 108 7.60 -6.10 2.14
CA SER A 108 6.43 -5.40 1.58
C SER A 108 6.78 -4.07 0.91
N VAL A 109 8.05 -3.91 0.53
CA VAL A 109 8.62 -2.71 -0.06
C VAL A 109 9.36 -3.13 -1.31
N GLY A 110 9.12 -2.45 -2.43
CA GLY A 110 9.89 -2.70 -3.64
C GLY A 110 11.36 -2.37 -3.41
N ALA A 111 12.26 -3.25 -3.83
CA ALA A 111 13.69 -3.04 -3.71
C ALA A 111 14.38 -3.32 -5.05
N ILE A 112 15.29 -2.43 -5.43
CA ILE A 112 16.15 -2.61 -6.60
C ILE A 112 17.60 -2.26 -6.30
N VAL A 113 18.51 -2.96 -6.96
CA VAL A 113 19.93 -2.64 -7.02
C VAL A 113 20.26 -2.25 -8.44
N VAL A 114 20.93 -1.11 -8.59
CA VAL A 114 21.23 -0.49 -9.87
C VAL A 114 22.74 -0.24 -9.96
N GLU A 115 23.33 -0.70 -11.05
CA GLU A 115 24.74 -0.47 -11.40
C GLU A 115 25.01 1.00 -11.67
N ARG A 116 26.29 1.41 -11.61
CA ARG A 116 26.68 2.81 -11.81
C ARG A 116 26.14 3.38 -13.13
N ASP A 117 26.14 2.57 -14.19
CA ASP A 117 25.62 2.96 -15.50
C ASP A 117 24.10 3.08 -15.57
N GLY A 118 23.34 2.62 -14.58
CA GLY A 118 21.88 2.68 -14.54
C GLY A 118 21.16 1.37 -14.87
N ARG A 119 21.88 0.28 -15.18
CA ARG A 119 21.30 -1.05 -15.35
C ARG A 119 20.81 -1.63 -14.03
N ILE A 120 19.63 -2.25 -14.07
CA ILE A 120 19.07 -2.95 -12.92
C ILE A 120 19.73 -4.32 -12.82
N VAL A 121 20.30 -4.65 -11.67
CA VAL A 121 21.02 -5.93 -11.44
C VAL A 121 20.40 -6.77 -10.34
N GLN A 122 19.44 -6.24 -9.61
CA GLN A 122 18.62 -7.01 -8.70
C GLN A 122 17.28 -6.31 -8.51
N VAL A 123 16.20 -7.09 -8.47
CA VAL A 123 14.86 -6.61 -8.12
C VAL A 123 14.19 -7.64 -7.24
N ASN A 124 13.38 -7.20 -6.27
CA ASN A 124 12.54 -8.12 -5.53
C ASN A 124 11.15 -8.24 -6.17
N ARG A 125 10.39 -9.24 -5.72
CA ARG A 125 9.02 -9.48 -6.19
C ARG A 125 8.10 -8.27 -6.02
N GLU A 126 8.21 -7.52 -4.93
CA GLU A 126 7.33 -6.37 -4.69
C GLU A 126 7.57 -5.26 -5.73
N PHE A 127 8.82 -4.98 -6.08
CA PHE A 127 9.12 -3.99 -7.12
C PHE A 127 8.58 -4.40 -8.51
N ALA A 128 8.64 -5.69 -8.83
CA ALA A 128 8.00 -6.24 -10.02
C ALA A 128 6.47 -6.01 -10.02
N ALA A 129 5.81 -6.20 -8.87
CA ALA A 129 4.39 -5.90 -8.70
C ALA A 129 4.08 -4.40 -8.87
N ILE A 130 4.87 -3.52 -8.25
CA ILE A 130 4.70 -2.06 -8.34
C ILE A 130 4.84 -1.57 -9.79
N THR A 131 5.83 -2.07 -10.52
CA THR A 131 6.08 -1.70 -11.93
C THR A 131 5.14 -2.40 -12.90
N GLY A 132 4.49 -3.50 -12.49
CA GLY A 132 3.68 -4.35 -13.36
C GLY A 132 4.50 -5.07 -14.42
N ARG A 133 5.80 -5.28 -14.20
CA ARG A 133 6.74 -5.91 -15.14
C ARG A 133 7.32 -7.17 -14.53
N GLU A 134 7.64 -8.14 -15.39
CA GLU A 134 8.33 -9.34 -14.95
C GLU A 134 9.77 -9.03 -14.53
N VAL A 135 10.27 -9.80 -13.55
CA VAL A 135 11.63 -9.68 -13.02
C VAL A 135 12.69 -9.75 -14.14
N GLY A 136 12.56 -10.71 -15.07
CA GLY A 136 13.50 -10.85 -16.19
C GLY A 136 13.59 -9.59 -17.05
N THR A 137 12.44 -9.03 -17.43
CA THR A 137 12.39 -7.78 -18.21
C THR A 137 13.01 -6.60 -17.46
N LEU A 138 12.79 -6.52 -16.14
CA LEU A 138 13.39 -5.45 -15.33
C LEU A 138 14.90 -5.57 -15.27
N MET A 139 15.44 -6.78 -15.13
CA MET A 139 16.88 -7.05 -15.08
C MET A 139 17.60 -6.74 -16.40
N ASP A 140 16.89 -6.76 -17.53
CA ASP A 140 17.40 -6.36 -18.84
C ASP A 140 17.22 -4.87 -19.14
N SER A 141 16.62 -4.11 -18.23
CA SER A 141 16.26 -2.69 -18.41
C SER A 141 17.13 -1.75 -17.58
N ARG A 142 17.02 -0.45 -17.88
CA ARG A 142 17.55 0.61 -17.02
C ARG A 142 16.44 1.18 -16.15
N TYR A 143 16.79 1.66 -14.96
CA TYR A 143 15.81 2.30 -14.08
C TYR A 143 15.18 3.56 -14.72
N SER A 144 15.90 4.23 -15.63
CA SER A 144 15.40 5.39 -16.38
C SER A 144 14.24 5.05 -17.31
N ASP A 145 14.15 3.80 -17.79
CA ASP A 145 13.19 3.39 -18.82
C ASP A 145 11.77 3.20 -18.24
N ILE A 146 11.68 3.10 -16.91
CA ILE A 146 10.43 2.93 -16.17
C ILE A 146 10.01 4.20 -15.43
N VAL A 147 10.84 5.23 -15.39
CA VAL A 147 10.55 6.52 -14.73
C VAL A 147 9.81 7.44 -15.70
N HIS A 148 8.85 8.19 -15.19
CA HIS A 148 8.11 9.17 -15.98
C HIS A 148 9.04 10.28 -16.53
N PRO A 149 8.90 10.72 -17.80
CA PRO A 149 9.80 11.69 -18.43
C PRO A 149 9.99 13.00 -17.63
N ASP A 150 8.92 13.56 -17.08
CA ASP A 150 8.95 14.77 -16.26
C ASP A 150 9.84 14.65 -15.00
N ASP A 151 9.93 13.46 -14.42
CA ASP A 151 10.63 13.23 -13.15
C ASP A 151 12.10 12.80 -13.40
N LEU A 152 12.42 12.37 -14.63
CA LEU A 152 13.70 11.77 -15.00
C LEU A 152 14.88 12.72 -14.81
N ALA A 153 14.74 13.99 -15.23
CA ALA A 153 15.82 14.96 -15.17
C ALA A 153 16.28 15.23 -13.72
N GLN A 154 15.32 15.38 -12.80
CA GLN A 154 15.60 15.60 -11.39
C GLN A 154 16.30 14.37 -10.76
N LEU A 155 15.79 13.18 -11.05
CA LEU A 155 16.36 11.93 -10.51
C LEU A 155 17.77 11.65 -11.04
N LEU A 156 18.04 11.96 -12.31
CA LEU A 156 19.39 11.86 -12.87
C LEU A 156 20.37 12.80 -12.16
N ALA A 157 19.96 14.05 -11.88
CA ALA A 157 20.80 15.00 -11.16
C ALA A 157 21.11 14.51 -9.73
N LEU A 158 20.10 14.07 -8.97
CA LEU A 158 20.29 13.52 -7.63
C LEU A 158 21.17 12.26 -7.63
N ARG A 159 20.95 11.37 -8.60
CA ARG A 159 21.79 10.17 -8.76
C ARG A 159 23.24 10.54 -9.06
N GLN A 160 23.49 11.54 -9.91
CA GLN A 160 24.84 11.96 -10.23
C GLN A 160 25.57 12.48 -8.98
N GLN A 161 24.92 13.34 -8.18
CA GLN A 161 25.46 13.82 -6.91
C GLN A 161 25.78 12.67 -5.94
N LEU A 162 24.91 11.64 -5.88
CA LEU A 162 25.13 10.44 -5.06
C LEU A 162 26.35 9.64 -5.55
N LEU A 163 26.46 9.41 -6.87
CA LEU A 163 27.57 8.67 -7.47
C LEU A 163 28.91 9.39 -7.31
N ASP A 164 28.90 10.72 -7.36
CA ASP A 164 30.07 11.57 -7.11
C ASP A 164 30.39 11.70 -5.61
N GLY A 165 29.54 11.15 -4.74
CA GLY A 165 29.72 11.15 -3.29
C GLY A 165 29.44 12.49 -2.61
N GLN A 166 28.78 13.42 -3.31
CA GLN A 166 28.38 14.72 -2.77
C GLN A 166 27.24 14.60 -1.75
N ILE A 167 26.40 13.57 -1.91
CA ILE A 167 25.34 13.21 -0.98
C ILE A 167 25.42 11.72 -0.62
N PRO A 168 25.00 11.32 0.60
CA PRO A 168 25.02 9.91 1.02
C PRO A 168 23.82 9.09 0.48
N GLY A 169 22.75 9.79 0.09
CA GLY A 169 21.49 9.24 -0.42
C GLY A 169 20.47 10.35 -0.64
N TYR A 170 19.30 10.01 -1.19
CA TYR A 170 18.19 10.95 -1.38
C TYR A 170 16.84 10.25 -1.25
N VAL A 171 15.81 11.04 -0.96
CA VAL A 171 14.41 10.61 -0.88
C VAL A 171 13.58 11.50 -1.78
N GLN A 172 12.67 10.92 -2.57
CA GLN A 172 11.88 11.66 -3.55
C GLN A 172 10.55 10.95 -3.84
N GLU A 173 9.51 11.70 -4.19
CA GLU A 173 8.33 11.13 -4.86
C GLU A 173 8.55 11.18 -6.37
N ALA A 174 8.24 10.08 -7.05
CA ALA A 174 8.37 9.95 -8.49
C ALA A 174 7.23 9.11 -9.07
N ARG A 175 7.04 9.22 -10.39
CA ARG A 175 6.09 8.41 -11.15
C ARG A 175 6.83 7.32 -11.91
N ILE A 176 6.31 6.09 -11.79
CA ILE A 176 6.72 4.94 -12.60
C ILE A 176 5.66 4.71 -13.68
N VAL A 177 6.12 4.46 -14.91
CA VAL A 177 5.29 4.11 -16.06
C VAL A 177 5.20 2.59 -16.20
N ARG A 178 4.02 2.05 -15.91
CA ARG A 178 3.68 0.63 -16.09
C ARG A 178 3.46 0.31 -17.57
N PRO A 179 3.53 -0.98 -17.96
CA PRO A 179 3.08 -1.41 -19.29
C PRO A 179 1.66 -0.89 -19.60
N GLY A 180 1.44 -0.43 -20.83
CA GLY A 180 0.18 0.19 -21.23
C GLY A 180 0.02 1.67 -20.83
N GLY A 181 1.02 2.28 -20.20
CA GLY A 181 1.05 3.71 -19.90
C GLY A 181 0.41 4.12 -18.58
N ALA A 182 -0.10 3.17 -17.79
CA ALA A 182 -0.61 3.45 -16.46
C ALA A 182 0.50 3.97 -15.53
N ILE A 183 0.17 4.90 -14.64
CA ILE A 183 1.14 5.54 -13.75
C ILE A 183 1.00 4.98 -12.33
N ALA A 184 2.12 4.63 -11.72
CA ALA A 184 2.24 4.36 -10.29
C ALA A 184 3.01 5.50 -9.62
N TRP A 185 2.43 6.09 -8.58
CA TRP A 185 3.13 7.04 -7.72
C TRP A 185 3.95 6.26 -6.69
N VAL A 186 5.22 6.58 -6.60
CA VAL A 186 6.13 5.92 -5.66
C VAL A 186 6.88 6.93 -4.81
N HIS A 187 7.11 6.55 -3.57
CA HIS A 187 8.06 7.18 -2.69
C HIS A 187 9.35 6.35 -2.70
N ILE A 188 10.45 6.97 -3.13
CA ILE A 188 11.74 6.28 -3.27
C ILE A 188 12.75 6.79 -2.25
N SER A 189 13.52 5.88 -1.68
CA SER A 189 14.69 6.18 -0.86
C SER A 189 15.90 5.47 -1.44
N VAL A 190 16.92 6.23 -1.84
CA VAL A 190 18.07 5.73 -2.60
C VAL A 190 19.36 5.96 -1.81
N GLY A 191 20.16 4.91 -1.67
CA GLY A 191 21.45 4.93 -0.98
C GLY A 191 22.59 4.34 -1.83
N ALA A 192 23.82 4.73 -1.49
CA ALA A 192 25.03 4.22 -2.16
C ALA A 192 25.55 2.93 -1.51
N VAL A 193 25.88 1.94 -2.34
CA VAL A 193 26.65 0.75 -1.96
C VAL A 193 28.09 0.96 -2.42
N ARG A 194 29.03 0.94 -1.48
CA ARG A 194 30.45 1.24 -1.73
C ARG A 194 31.27 -0.04 -1.80
N ASN A 195 32.27 -0.05 -2.67
CA ASN A 195 33.26 -1.13 -2.71
C ASN A 195 34.34 -0.96 -1.63
N SER A 196 35.27 -1.91 -1.55
CA SER A 196 36.40 -1.90 -0.61
C SER A 196 37.32 -0.68 -0.74
N ALA A 197 37.29 0.03 -1.87
CA ALA A 197 38.02 1.28 -2.10
C ALA A 197 37.20 2.55 -1.73
N GLY A 198 36.02 2.40 -1.10
CA GLY A 198 35.16 3.51 -0.68
C GLY A 198 34.38 4.20 -1.81
N ARG A 199 34.55 3.75 -3.06
CA ARG A 199 33.86 4.30 -4.23
C ARG A 199 32.46 3.70 -4.34
N VAL A 200 31.50 4.50 -4.77
CA VAL A 200 30.14 4.02 -5.05
C VAL A 200 30.19 3.04 -6.22
N ALA A 201 29.86 1.77 -5.96
CA ALA A 201 29.81 0.71 -6.95
C ALA A 201 28.41 0.58 -7.52
N GLN A 202 27.41 0.58 -6.63
CA GLN A 202 26.00 0.40 -6.96
C GLN A 202 25.16 1.35 -6.11
N THR A 203 23.88 1.47 -6.46
CA THR A 203 22.88 2.13 -5.63
C THR A 203 21.76 1.15 -5.31
N VAL A 204 21.27 1.19 -4.08
CA VAL A 204 20.06 0.47 -3.66
C VAL A 204 18.92 1.48 -3.53
N ALA A 205 17.75 1.13 -4.06
CA ALA A 205 16.55 1.94 -3.89
C ALA A 205 15.44 1.10 -3.25
N LEU A 206 14.83 1.66 -2.21
CA LEU A 206 13.59 1.19 -1.62
C LEU A 206 12.43 2.02 -2.19
N VAL A 207 11.34 1.36 -2.56
CA VAL A 207 10.25 1.89 -3.37
C VAL A 207 8.93 1.50 -2.75
N HIS A 208 8.21 2.49 -2.23
CA HIS A 208 6.87 2.31 -1.69
C HIS A 208 5.83 2.81 -2.70
N ASP A 209 4.85 1.98 -3.05
CA ASP A 209 3.72 2.43 -3.85
C ASP A 209 2.78 3.29 -2.98
N VAL A 210 2.64 4.56 -3.36
CA VAL A 210 1.75 5.53 -2.71
C VAL A 210 0.55 5.90 -3.60
N SER A 211 0.34 5.17 -4.70
CA SER A 211 -0.77 5.39 -5.64
C SER A 211 -2.12 5.29 -4.96
N GLY A 212 -2.30 4.31 -4.06
CA GLY A 212 -3.55 4.14 -3.31
C GLY A 212 -3.85 5.35 -2.42
N HIS A 213 -2.83 5.89 -1.74
CA HIS A 213 -2.97 7.09 -0.92
C HIS A 213 -3.28 8.33 -1.77
N LYS A 214 -2.54 8.55 -2.86
CA LYS A 214 -2.78 9.66 -3.78
C LYS A 214 -4.17 9.58 -4.41
N ARG A 215 -4.63 8.39 -4.81
CA ARG A 215 -5.97 8.19 -5.36
C ARG A 215 -7.04 8.47 -4.32
N ALA A 216 -6.89 8.01 -3.09
CA ALA A 216 -7.85 8.30 -2.02
C ALA A 216 -7.93 9.81 -1.69
N VAL A 217 -6.79 10.50 -1.66
CA VAL A 217 -6.75 11.96 -1.49
C VAL A 217 -7.44 12.65 -2.67
N TYR A 218 -7.13 12.24 -3.90
CA TYR A 218 -7.72 12.80 -5.11
C TYR A 218 -9.23 12.55 -5.21
N GLU A 219 -9.71 11.35 -4.92
CA GLU A 219 -11.14 11.00 -4.90
C GLU A 219 -11.88 11.82 -3.84
N ARG A 220 -11.31 11.98 -2.65
CA ARG A 220 -11.89 12.83 -1.59
C ARG A 220 -11.94 14.29 -2.01
N ASP A 221 -10.86 14.82 -2.56
CA ASP A 221 -10.80 16.20 -3.00
C ASP A 221 -11.73 16.43 -4.20
N GLN A 222 -11.84 15.49 -5.14
CA GLN A 222 -12.84 15.53 -6.21
C GLN A 222 -14.27 15.50 -5.67
N PHE A 223 -14.58 14.62 -4.71
CA PHE A 223 -15.90 14.57 -4.10
C PHE A 223 -16.24 15.91 -3.43
N PHE A 224 -15.29 16.50 -2.72
CA PHE A 224 -15.44 17.81 -2.10
C PHE A 224 -15.71 18.89 -3.15
N GLU A 225 -14.89 18.97 -4.21
CA GLU A 225 -14.99 20.03 -5.23
C GLU A 225 -16.18 19.87 -6.21
N LEU A 226 -16.54 18.64 -6.59
CA LEU A 226 -17.58 18.36 -7.59
C LEU A 226 -18.98 18.20 -6.99
N SER A 227 -19.11 18.19 -5.66
CA SER A 227 -20.42 18.11 -5.00
C SER A 227 -21.32 19.28 -5.41
N ALA A 228 -22.59 18.98 -5.68
CA ALA A 228 -23.61 20.00 -5.93
C ALA A 228 -24.02 20.72 -4.63
N ASP A 229 -23.91 20.05 -3.49
CA ASP A 229 -24.15 20.66 -2.18
C ASP A 229 -22.96 21.57 -1.80
N MET A 230 -23.23 22.62 -1.03
CA MET A 230 -22.23 23.56 -0.53
C MET A 230 -21.43 22.92 0.61
N PHE A 231 -20.12 22.82 0.48
CA PHE A 231 -19.26 22.27 1.54
C PHE A 231 -18.40 23.40 2.10
N VAL A 232 -18.31 23.47 3.42
CA VAL A 232 -17.43 24.41 4.12
C VAL A 232 -16.80 23.75 5.33
N ILE A 233 -15.52 24.05 5.54
CA ILE A 233 -14.78 23.69 6.75
C ILE A 233 -14.50 24.97 7.52
N VAL A 234 -14.94 25.00 8.77
CA VAL A 234 -14.70 26.10 9.70
C VAL A 234 -13.98 25.60 10.95
N ASP A 235 -13.31 26.49 11.67
CA ASP A 235 -12.87 26.20 13.04
C ASP A 235 -13.98 26.49 14.07
N LEU A 236 -13.73 26.13 15.34
CA LEU A 236 -14.65 26.43 16.45
C LEU A 236 -14.83 27.94 16.69
N GLY A 237 -13.95 28.78 16.14
CA GLY A 237 -14.08 30.23 16.15
C GLY A 237 -14.96 30.76 15.02
N GLY A 238 -15.44 29.90 14.12
CA GLY A 238 -16.31 30.24 13.00
C GLY A 238 -15.60 30.88 11.80
N VAL A 239 -14.27 30.83 11.75
CA VAL A 239 -13.51 31.27 10.57
C VAL A 239 -13.55 30.18 9.52
N ILE A 240 -13.78 30.57 8.26
CA ILE A 240 -13.78 29.65 7.12
C ILE A 240 -12.33 29.31 6.75
N HIS A 241 -12.04 28.01 6.63
CA HIS A 241 -10.72 27.51 6.21
C HIS A 241 -10.72 26.99 4.77
N ARG A 242 -11.84 26.40 4.35
CA ARG A 242 -11.98 25.82 3.02
C ARG A 242 -13.44 25.77 2.61
N THR A 243 -13.70 26.07 1.34
CA THR A 243 -15.00 25.92 0.69
C THR A 243 -14.83 25.15 -0.61
N ASN A 244 -15.91 24.53 -1.11
CA ASN A 244 -15.90 23.90 -2.43
C ASN A 244 -16.42 24.83 -3.52
N ALA A 245 -16.22 24.43 -4.78
CA ALA A 245 -16.71 25.16 -5.95
C ALA A 245 -18.23 25.46 -5.91
N SER A 246 -19.06 24.62 -5.26
CA SER A 246 -20.49 24.90 -5.14
C SER A 246 -20.80 26.06 -4.21
N PHE A 247 -20.10 26.14 -3.08
CA PHE A 247 -20.20 27.24 -2.15
C PHE A 247 -19.82 28.57 -2.82
N GLU A 248 -18.72 28.59 -3.59
CA GLU A 248 -18.29 29.75 -4.37
C GLU A 248 -19.30 30.14 -5.44
N ARG A 249 -19.81 29.18 -6.21
CA ARG A 249 -20.77 29.42 -7.29
C ARG A 249 -22.11 29.94 -6.79
N ILE A 250 -22.63 29.41 -5.69
CA ILE A 250 -23.94 29.81 -5.15
C ILE A 250 -23.87 31.20 -4.51
N LEU A 251 -22.83 31.47 -3.71
CA LEU A 251 -22.71 32.76 -3.01
C LEU A 251 -21.91 33.82 -3.78
N GLY A 252 -21.21 33.45 -4.84
CA GLY A 252 -20.48 34.37 -5.72
C GLY A 252 -19.20 34.98 -5.12
N PHE A 253 -18.68 34.43 -4.02
CA PHE A 253 -17.40 34.82 -3.42
C PHE A 253 -16.31 33.86 -3.86
N GLY A 254 -15.08 34.36 -4.06
CA GLY A 254 -13.93 33.50 -4.34
C GLY A 254 -13.36 32.86 -3.08
N ALA A 255 -12.69 31.71 -3.21
CA ALA A 255 -12.06 30.99 -2.10
C ALA A 255 -11.18 31.87 -1.18
N ASP A 256 -10.33 32.72 -1.74
CA ASP A 256 -9.43 33.60 -0.97
C ASP A 256 -10.16 34.67 -0.15
N GLU A 257 -11.32 35.13 -0.65
CA GLU A 257 -12.19 36.05 0.09
C GLU A 257 -12.86 35.29 1.24
N LEU A 258 -13.46 34.13 0.92
CA LEU A 258 -14.18 33.29 1.87
C LEU A 258 -13.30 32.85 3.04
N ASN A 259 -12.06 32.44 2.79
CA ASN A 259 -11.11 31.98 3.83
C ASN A 259 -10.73 33.06 4.86
N ARG A 260 -11.13 34.32 4.64
CA ARG A 260 -10.90 35.45 5.57
C ARG A 260 -12.17 35.89 6.27
N MET A 261 -13.31 35.29 5.94
CA MET A 261 -14.62 35.65 6.47
C MET A 261 -15.02 34.74 7.62
N HIS A 262 -15.84 35.27 8.52
CA HIS A 262 -16.55 34.47 9.49
C HIS A 262 -17.86 33.98 8.87
N TYR A 263 -18.25 32.72 9.05
CA TYR A 263 -19.42 32.17 8.34
C TYR A 263 -20.73 32.93 8.65
N LEU A 264 -20.88 33.47 9.87
CA LEU A 264 -22.02 34.33 10.26
C LEU A 264 -22.14 35.63 9.46
N ASP A 265 -21.08 36.13 8.82
CA ASP A 265 -21.13 37.32 7.97
C ASP A 265 -21.93 37.08 6.69
N LEU A 266 -22.05 35.80 6.31
CA LEU A 266 -22.82 35.31 5.19
C LEU A 266 -24.26 34.95 5.59
N VAL A 267 -24.62 34.98 6.88
CA VAL A 267 -25.94 34.57 7.38
C VAL A 267 -26.80 35.79 7.73
N HIS A 268 -28.09 35.73 7.38
CA HIS A 268 -29.09 36.74 7.75
C HIS A 268 -29.11 36.97 9.28
N ALA A 269 -29.32 38.22 9.72
CA ALA A 269 -29.18 38.61 11.12
C ALA A 269 -30.01 37.73 12.08
N ASP A 270 -31.29 37.50 11.77
CA ASP A 270 -32.20 36.67 12.56
C ASP A 270 -31.77 35.19 12.68
N ASP A 271 -30.96 34.69 11.74
CA ASP A 271 -30.57 33.28 11.66
C ASP A 271 -29.18 33.04 12.30
N ARG A 272 -28.51 34.09 12.81
CA ARG A 272 -27.17 34.00 13.39
C ARG A 272 -27.12 33.31 14.75
N ASP A 273 -28.08 33.59 15.62
CA ASP A 273 -28.13 33.01 16.97
C ASP A 273 -28.42 31.51 16.96
N PRO A 274 -29.37 30.99 16.15
CA PRO A 274 -29.51 29.56 15.91
C PRO A 274 -28.19 28.91 15.46
N MET A 275 -27.44 29.57 14.58
CA MET A 275 -26.15 29.04 14.11
C MET A 275 -25.03 29.04 15.15
N ARG A 276 -25.00 30.02 16.06
CA ARG A 276 -24.07 30.00 17.19
C ARG A 276 -24.38 28.86 18.15
N LEU A 277 -25.67 28.61 18.40
CA LEU A 277 -26.11 27.53 19.28
C LEU A 277 -25.67 26.17 18.74
N GLU A 278 -25.81 25.94 17.43
CA GLU A 278 -25.35 24.69 16.83
C GLU A 278 -23.84 24.49 16.91
N LEU A 279 -23.04 25.54 16.65
CA LEU A 279 -21.59 25.44 16.79
C LEU A 279 -21.18 25.15 18.24
N ALA A 280 -21.86 25.76 19.21
CA ALA A 280 -21.65 25.49 20.64
C ALA A 280 -22.00 24.04 21.00
N ARG A 281 -23.09 23.48 20.47
CA ARG A 281 -23.46 22.07 20.66
C ARG A 281 -22.39 21.13 20.13
N LEU A 282 -21.90 21.36 18.91
CA LEU A 282 -20.80 20.58 18.33
C LEU A 282 -19.53 20.66 19.18
N SER A 283 -19.18 21.84 19.69
CA SER A 283 -18.01 22.03 20.56
C SER A 283 -18.13 21.27 21.89
N ALA A 284 -19.37 21.03 22.36
CA ALA A 284 -19.67 20.24 23.55
C ALA A 284 -19.80 18.73 23.26
N GLY A 285 -19.54 18.28 22.03
CA GLY A 285 -19.65 16.88 21.61
C GLY A 285 -21.08 16.39 21.42
N LEU A 286 -22.06 17.29 21.33
CA LEU A 286 -23.45 16.96 21.03
C LEU A 286 -23.67 16.92 19.51
N PRO A 287 -24.55 16.04 19.00
CA PRO A 287 -24.92 16.04 17.59
C PRO A 287 -25.61 17.36 17.21
N ALA A 288 -25.26 17.89 16.03
CA ALA A 288 -25.93 19.05 15.45
C ALA A 288 -27.30 18.68 14.89
N ASP A 289 -28.23 19.61 14.99
CA ASP A 289 -29.52 19.53 14.34
C ASP A 289 -29.45 20.12 12.91
N LEU A 290 -30.44 19.78 12.07
CA LEU A 290 -30.60 20.41 10.76
C LEU A 290 -31.16 21.82 10.96
N VAL A 291 -30.50 22.83 10.38
CA VAL A 291 -30.94 24.23 10.48
C VAL A 291 -31.09 24.85 9.11
N ASP A 292 -32.26 25.44 8.86
CA ASP A 292 -32.52 26.25 7.67
C ASP A 292 -32.11 27.69 7.96
N VAL A 293 -31.20 28.25 7.16
CA VAL A 293 -30.74 29.63 7.30
C VAL A 293 -30.77 30.35 5.96
N ARG A 294 -30.95 31.66 5.99
CA ARG A 294 -30.85 32.51 4.80
C ARG A 294 -29.42 32.99 4.66
N MET A 295 -28.76 32.56 3.59
CA MET A 295 -27.39 32.98 3.27
C MET A 295 -27.38 34.09 2.23
N ARG A 296 -26.55 35.11 2.47
CA ARG A 296 -26.41 36.27 1.61
C ARG A 296 -25.28 36.05 0.60
N ASP A 297 -25.59 36.19 -0.68
CA ASP A 297 -24.58 36.20 -1.74
C ASP A 297 -23.86 37.56 -1.86
N LYS A 298 -22.82 37.61 -2.71
CA LYS A 298 -22.04 38.82 -2.96
C LYS A 298 -22.87 39.97 -3.55
N ALA A 299 -23.96 39.65 -4.26
CA ALA A 299 -24.91 40.62 -4.80
C ALA A 299 -25.97 41.08 -3.77
N GLY A 300 -25.96 40.51 -2.56
CA GLY A 300 -26.89 40.83 -1.48
C GLY A 300 -28.21 40.06 -1.50
N ARG A 301 -28.38 39.08 -2.41
CA ARG A 301 -29.57 38.22 -2.45
C ARG A 301 -29.47 37.12 -1.41
N TYR A 302 -30.62 36.65 -0.95
CA TYR A 302 -30.70 35.57 0.03
C TYR A 302 -31.06 34.24 -0.62
N HIS A 303 -30.33 33.20 -0.23
CA HIS A 303 -30.56 31.80 -0.58
C HIS A 303 -30.99 31.06 0.68
N ASP A 304 -32.10 30.33 0.62
CA ASP A 304 -32.54 29.45 1.71
C ASP A 304 -31.66 28.18 1.67
N VAL A 305 -30.79 27.99 2.66
CA VAL A 305 -29.84 26.87 2.74
C VAL A 305 -30.08 26.04 4.00
N ARG A 306 -30.24 24.73 3.82
CA ARG A 306 -30.33 23.77 4.92
C ARG A 306 -28.96 23.22 5.27
N TRP A 307 -28.51 23.46 6.49
CA TRP A 307 -27.22 23.03 7.00
C TRP A 307 -27.30 21.77 7.84
N SER A 308 -26.31 20.90 7.65
CA SER A 308 -25.93 19.84 8.56
C SER A 308 -24.43 19.97 8.85
N ALA A 309 -24.02 19.80 10.10
CA ALA A 309 -22.63 19.97 10.50
C ALA A 309 -22.16 18.87 11.44
N ALA A 310 -20.87 18.53 11.37
CA ALA A 310 -20.24 17.56 12.25
C ALA A 310 -18.79 17.95 12.54
N VAL A 311 -18.29 17.55 13.71
CA VAL A 311 -16.87 17.68 14.03
C VAL A 311 -16.08 16.74 13.13
N TRP A 312 -15.14 17.31 12.36
CA TRP A 312 -14.37 16.60 11.36
C TRP A 312 -13.10 15.96 11.93
N ASN A 313 -12.49 16.56 12.96
CA ASN A 313 -11.27 16.03 13.56
C ASN A 313 -11.11 16.43 15.03
N GLU A 314 -10.13 15.81 15.70
CA GLU A 314 -9.78 16.08 17.11
C GLU A 314 -9.26 17.51 17.35
N ARG A 315 -8.89 18.25 16.29
CA ARG A 315 -8.45 19.65 16.38
C ARG A 315 -9.62 20.63 16.44
N GLY A 316 -10.87 20.15 16.40
CA GLY A 316 -12.06 20.98 16.47
C GLY A 316 -12.47 21.63 15.14
N LEU A 317 -11.99 21.13 13.99
CA LEU A 317 -12.57 21.58 12.71
C LEU A 317 -13.97 21.02 12.55
N VAL A 318 -14.88 21.83 12.01
CA VAL A 318 -16.26 21.47 11.73
C VAL A 318 -16.45 21.44 10.22
N LEU A 319 -16.92 20.31 9.69
CA LEU A 319 -17.37 20.18 8.31
C LEU A 319 -18.88 20.42 8.29
N ALA A 320 -19.32 21.39 7.50
CA ALA A 320 -20.72 21.67 7.28
C ALA A 320 -21.09 21.48 5.81
N VAL A 321 -22.26 20.88 5.59
CA VAL A 321 -22.85 20.64 4.27
C VAL A 321 -24.16 21.41 4.20
N GLY A 322 -24.27 22.29 3.21
CA GLY A 322 -25.40 23.16 2.96
C GLY A 322 -26.09 22.76 1.68
N ARG A 323 -27.36 22.38 1.76
CA ARG A 323 -28.19 22.15 0.58
C ARG A 323 -29.02 23.39 0.30
N ASP A 324 -28.88 23.94 -0.91
CA ASP A 324 -29.73 25.02 -1.38
C ASP A 324 -31.16 24.48 -1.59
N ILE A 325 -32.11 25.06 -0.85
CA ILE A 325 -33.53 24.74 -0.89
C ILE A 325 -34.37 25.93 -1.37
N THR A 326 -33.73 26.96 -1.94
CA THR A 326 -34.41 28.19 -2.41
C THR A 326 -35.49 27.87 -3.43
N THR A 327 -35.14 27.14 -4.50
CA THR A 327 -36.08 26.75 -5.56
C THR A 327 -37.24 25.92 -5.04
N ARG A 328 -36.97 25.02 -4.09
CA ARG A 328 -38.00 24.20 -3.44
C ARG A 328 -38.95 25.06 -2.61
N ARG A 329 -38.43 25.98 -1.78
CA ARG A 329 -39.25 26.87 -0.96
C ARG A 329 -40.07 27.84 -1.81
N GLU A 330 -39.53 28.33 -2.92
CA GLU A 330 -40.26 29.15 -3.88
C GLU A 330 -41.42 28.37 -4.51
N ALA A 331 -41.20 27.13 -4.93
CA ALA A 331 -42.25 26.27 -5.47
C ALA A 331 -43.35 25.98 -4.44
N GLU A 332 -42.98 25.66 -3.20
CA GLU A 332 -43.94 25.42 -2.10
C GLU A 332 -44.76 26.69 -1.78
N ARG A 333 -44.12 27.87 -1.73
CA ARG A 333 -44.80 29.15 -1.51
C ARG A 333 -45.74 29.49 -2.67
N ALA A 334 -45.31 29.27 -3.92
CA ALA A 334 -46.13 29.51 -5.11
C ALA A 334 -47.36 28.59 -5.15
N LEU A 335 -47.20 27.32 -4.79
CA LEU A 335 -48.31 26.37 -4.69
C LEU A 335 -49.32 26.81 -3.63
N ARG A 336 -48.86 27.12 -2.41
CA ARG A 336 -49.75 27.61 -1.33
C ARG A 336 -50.48 28.89 -1.71
N ALA A 337 -49.79 29.82 -2.37
CA ALA A 337 -50.42 31.06 -2.85
C ALA A 337 -51.50 30.78 -3.90
N ARG A 338 -51.25 29.83 -4.82
CA ARG A 338 -52.23 29.40 -5.83
C ARG A 338 -53.42 28.70 -5.20
N GLU A 339 -53.21 27.79 -4.25
CA GLU A 339 -54.28 27.12 -3.50
C GLU A 339 -55.14 28.14 -2.73
N ALA A 340 -54.52 29.07 -2.02
CA ALA A 340 -55.23 30.13 -1.30
C ALA A 340 -56.01 31.06 -2.25
N MET A 341 -55.48 31.32 -3.45
CA MET A 341 -56.18 32.12 -4.47
C MET A 341 -57.40 31.38 -5.03
N LEU A 342 -57.27 30.08 -5.33
CA LEU A 342 -58.38 29.24 -5.80
C LEU A 342 -59.49 29.17 -4.75
N ALA A 343 -59.14 28.89 -3.48
CA ALA A 343 -60.10 28.84 -2.39
C ALA A 343 -60.87 30.18 -2.22
N ARG A 344 -60.19 31.32 -2.36
CA ARG A 344 -60.84 32.64 -2.33
C ARG A 344 -61.72 32.89 -3.56
N ALA A 345 -61.30 32.45 -4.74
CA ALA A 345 -62.09 32.61 -5.96
C ALA A 345 -63.39 31.81 -5.91
N GLU A 346 -63.35 30.56 -5.39
CA GLU A 346 -64.55 29.74 -5.16
C GLU A 346 -65.54 30.43 -4.21
N GLN A 347 -65.04 30.98 -3.10
CA GLN A 347 -65.86 31.71 -2.13
C GLN A 347 -66.49 32.98 -2.72
N MET A 348 -65.72 33.78 -3.46
CA MET A 348 -66.22 35.03 -4.06
C MET A 348 -67.24 34.77 -5.18
N ALA A 349 -67.09 33.66 -5.90
CA ALA A 349 -67.99 33.29 -6.98
C ALA A 349 -69.30 32.62 -6.50
N LEU A 350 -69.48 32.43 -5.18
CA LEU A 350 -70.61 31.69 -4.61
C LEU A 350 -70.78 30.30 -5.26
N MET A 351 -69.66 29.66 -5.59
CA MET A 351 -69.66 28.34 -6.21
C MET A 351 -69.26 27.28 -5.19
N GLY A 352 -70.04 26.20 -5.15
CA GLY A 352 -69.73 24.99 -4.40
C GLY A 352 -69.46 23.84 -5.35
N SER A 353 -68.35 23.14 -5.14
CA SER A 353 -68.02 21.89 -5.82
C SER A 353 -68.02 20.73 -4.84
N PHE A 354 -68.25 19.52 -5.35
CA PHE A 354 -67.98 18.27 -4.65
C PHE A 354 -67.34 17.28 -5.61
N HIS A 355 -66.46 16.43 -5.09
CA HIS A 355 -65.78 15.39 -5.86
C HIS A 355 -66.10 14.02 -5.27
N VAL A 356 -66.43 13.07 -6.13
CA VAL A 356 -66.71 11.69 -5.74
C VAL A 356 -65.45 10.85 -6.02
N ASP A 357 -64.96 10.12 -5.02
CA ASP A 357 -63.91 9.12 -5.23
C ASP A 357 -64.52 7.86 -5.88
N PRO A 358 -64.13 7.52 -7.14
CA PRO A 358 -64.72 6.40 -7.86
C PRO A 358 -64.43 5.03 -7.26
N GLY A 359 -63.47 4.90 -6.33
CA GLY A 359 -63.14 3.62 -5.70
C GLY A 359 -63.89 3.32 -4.40
N GLN A 360 -64.38 4.36 -3.70
CA GLN A 360 -64.96 4.21 -2.35
C GLN A 360 -66.35 4.85 -2.21
N GLY A 361 -66.82 5.60 -3.22
CA GLY A 361 -68.08 6.36 -3.14
C GLY A 361 -68.06 7.52 -2.14
N ALA A 362 -66.89 7.80 -1.56
CA ALA A 362 -66.67 8.88 -0.62
C ALA A 362 -66.70 10.22 -1.35
N VAL A 363 -67.42 11.19 -0.79
CA VAL A 363 -67.52 12.54 -1.35
C VAL A 363 -66.71 13.52 -0.53
N GLN A 364 -65.93 14.34 -1.23
CA GLN A 364 -65.25 15.50 -0.68
C GLN A 364 -65.95 16.77 -1.15
N CYS A 365 -66.59 17.47 -0.22
CA CYS A 365 -67.23 18.74 -0.48
C CYS A 365 -66.23 19.89 -0.31
N SER A 366 -66.23 20.84 -1.24
CA SER A 366 -65.47 22.08 -1.11
C SER A 366 -66.00 22.94 0.06
N PRO A 367 -65.16 23.79 0.67
CA PRO A 367 -65.60 24.75 1.68
C PRO A 367 -66.71 25.69 1.17
N GLY A 368 -66.70 26.04 -0.12
CA GLY A 368 -67.74 26.85 -0.75
C GLY A 368 -69.11 26.17 -0.75
N LEU A 369 -69.17 24.86 -1.03
CA LEU A 369 -70.43 24.11 -1.00
C LEU A 369 -71.02 24.02 0.41
N LEU A 370 -70.18 23.79 1.42
CA LEU A 370 -70.61 23.75 2.81
C LEU A 370 -71.17 25.09 3.27
N GLN A 371 -70.54 26.19 2.87
CA GLN A 371 -71.02 27.53 3.16
C GLN A 371 -72.36 27.83 2.47
N LEU A 372 -72.53 27.45 1.20
CA LEU A 372 -73.79 27.60 0.47
C LEU A 372 -74.93 26.77 1.09
N ALA A 373 -74.61 25.56 1.55
CA ALA A 373 -75.55 24.66 2.21
C ALA A 373 -75.79 25.02 3.70
N GLY A 374 -75.04 25.97 4.26
CA GLY A 374 -75.15 26.36 5.67
C GLY A 374 -74.65 25.29 6.66
N LEU A 375 -73.75 24.40 6.23
CA LEU A 375 -73.24 23.29 7.02
C LEU A 375 -71.90 23.62 7.70
N ALA A 376 -71.71 23.11 8.91
CA ALA A 376 -70.40 23.13 9.56
C ALA A 376 -69.48 22.05 8.94
N PRO A 377 -68.15 22.23 8.95
CA PRO A 377 -67.21 21.24 8.38
C PRO A 377 -67.34 19.81 8.93
N GLN A 378 -67.77 19.66 10.19
CA GLN A 378 -68.00 18.35 10.82
C GLN A 378 -69.27 17.65 10.33
N ASP A 379 -70.20 18.38 9.72
CA ASP A 379 -71.47 17.89 9.18
C ASP A 379 -71.42 17.78 7.64
N ALA A 380 -70.20 17.82 7.08
CA ALA A 380 -69.97 17.73 5.65
C ALA A 380 -70.47 16.37 5.12
N PRO A 381 -71.28 16.35 4.05
CA PRO A 381 -71.69 15.11 3.41
C PRO A 381 -70.47 14.31 2.93
N ASP A 382 -70.39 13.07 3.36
CA ASP A 382 -69.30 12.13 3.05
C ASP A 382 -69.69 11.08 2.01
N GLN A 383 -70.98 11.04 1.63
CA GLN A 383 -71.54 10.14 0.62
C GLN A 383 -72.37 10.91 -0.40
N LEU A 384 -72.39 10.43 -1.64
CA LEU A 384 -73.12 11.04 -2.74
C LEU A 384 -74.61 11.20 -2.42
N ASP A 385 -75.20 10.21 -1.77
CA ASP A 385 -76.61 10.23 -1.36
C ASP A 385 -76.94 11.38 -0.38
N ALA A 386 -75.99 11.75 0.48
CA ALA A 386 -76.12 12.85 1.42
C ALA A 386 -75.99 14.22 0.71
N VAL A 387 -75.16 14.31 -0.32
CA VAL A 387 -75.04 15.52 -1.16
C VAL A 387 -76.32 15.77 -1.96
N ILE A 388 -76.91 14.72 -2.54
CA ILE A 388 -78.17 14.81 -3.29
C ILE A 388 -79.31 15.35 -2.40
N ARG A 389 -79.30 15.06 -1.10
CA ARG A 389 -80.31 15.57 -0.15
C ARG A 389 -80.24 17.08 0.09
N LEU A 390 -79.17 17.74 -0.34
CA LEU A 390 -79.07 19.22 -0.29
C LEU A 390 -79.97 19.90 -1.35
N PHE A 391 -80.42 19.17 -2.37
CA PHE A 391 -81.32 19.67 -3.40
C PHE A 391 -82.80 19.51 -2.99
N GLU A 392 -83.70 20.27 -3.61
CA GLU A 392 -85.14 20.18 -3.31
C GLU A 392 -85.69 18.76 -3.54
N PRO A 393 -86.58 18.25 -2.67
CA PRO A 393 -87.05 16.85 -2.73
C PRO A 393 -87.65 16.43 -4.08
N GLN A 394 -88.22 17.36 -4.83
CA GLN A 394 -88.79 17.13 -6.16
C GLN A 394 -87.74 16.85 -7.25
N ASP A 395 -86.52 17.37 -7.09
CA ASP A 395 -85.43 17.27 -8.08
C ASP A 395 -84.47 16.10 -7.79
N GLN A 396 -84.47 15.58 -6.55
CA GLN A 396 -83.60 14.47 -6.12
C GLN A 396 -83.76 13.20 -6.98
N PRO A 397 -84.98 12.75 -7.38
CA PRO A 397 -85.14 11.56 -8.22
C PRO A 397 -84.51 11.72 -9.61
N ALA A 398 -84.63 12.92 -10.20
CA ALA A 398 -84.04 13.21 -11.50
C ALA A 398 -82.50 13.23 -11.42
N LEU A 399 -81.94 13.79 -10.35
CA LEU A 399 -80.50 13.83 -10.11
C LEU A 399 -79.91 12.42 -9.91
N ARG A 400 -80.59 11.57 -9.13
CA ARG A 400 -80.20 10.15 -8.95
C ARG A 400 -80.18 9.39 -10.27
N ALA A 401 -81.20 9.59 -11.12
CA ALA A 401 -81.28 8.93 -12.42
C ALA A 401 -80.16 9.41 -13.37
N ALA A 402 -79.83 10.70 -13.36
CA ALA A 402 -78.77 11.26 -14.19
C ALA A 402 -77.38 10.74 -13.80
N ILE A 403 -77.11 10.60 -12.49
CA ILE A 403 -75.82 10.11 -12.00
C ILE A 403 -75.67 8.59 -12.27
N ALA A 404 -76.72 7.80 -12.03
CA ALA A 404 -76.70 6.36 -12.32
C ALA A 404 -76.52 6.04 -13.82
N GLY A 405 -76.98 6.94 -14.71
CA GLY A 405 -76.75 6.82 -16.16
C GLY A 405 -75.35 7.23 -16.64
N ALA A 406 -74.53 7.84 -15.78
CA ALA A 406 -73.15 8.22 -16.08
C ALA A 406 -72.11 7.17 -15.63
N GLU A 407 -72.51 6.21 -14.77
CA GLU A 407 -71.68 5.08 -14.32
C GLU A 407 -71.78 3.85 -15.24
N SER A 408 -72.65 3.87 -16.26
CA SER A 408 -72.75 2.86 -17.34
C SER A 408 -72.02 3.29 -18.60
#